data_AF-A0A968AZ84-F1
#
_entry.id   AF-A0A968AZ84-F1
#
_cell.length_a   1.000
_cell.length_b   1.000
_cell.length_c   1.000
_cell.angle_alpha   90.00
_cell.angle_beta   90.00
_cell.angle_gamma   90.00
#
_symmetry.space_group_name_H-M   'P 1'
#
loop_
_entity.id
_entity.type
_entity.pdbx_description
1 polymer ?
#
loop_
_entity_poly.entity_id
_entity_poly.type
_entity_poly.pdbx_seq_one_letter_code
_entity_poly.pdbx_strand_id
1 'polypeptide(L)' 'MMKTVISTENAPAAVGPYSQAMVVEGGELVFTAGNIALDPVTGKMVEGDVA' A
#
# COMPACT_ATOMS: atom_id res chain seq x y z
N MET A 1 13.51 -18.61 -0.25
CA MET A 1 13.27 -17.30 0.38
C MET A 1 11.78 -17.12 0.61
N MET A 2 11.38 -16.72 1.81
CA MET A 2 9.97 -16.45 2.14
C MET A 2 9.61 -15.03 1.72
N LYS A 3 8.44 -14.86 1.09
CA LYS A 3 7.87 -13.56 0.75
C LYS A 3 6.51 -13.47 1.42
N THR A 4 6.24 -12.37 2.09
CA THR A 4 4.96 -12.15 2.78
C THR A 4 4.26 -10.94 2.19
N VAL A 5 3.05 -11.17 1.66
CA VAL A 5 2.17 -10.11 1.20
C VAL A 5 1.63 -9.34 2.40
N ILE A 6 1.70 -8.02 2.34
CA ILE A 6 1.10 -7.14 3.34
C ILE A 6 -0.21 -6.57 2.80
N SER A 7 -1.25 -6.68 3.62
CA SER A 7 -2.57 -6.11 3.38
C SER A 7 -3.11 -5.52 4.69
N THR A 8 -3.66 -4.32 4.64
CA THR A 8 -4.29 -3.62 5.76
C THR A 8 -5.47 -2.78 5.28
N GLU A 9 -6.50 -2.70 6.12
CA GLU A 9 -7.68 -1.85 5.90
C GLU A 9 -7.40 -0.38 6.19
N ASN A 10 -6.26 -0.07 6.83
CA ASN A 10 -5.87 1.30 7.16
C ASN A 10 -5.17 2.04 5.99
N ALA A 11 -5.06 1.40 4.83
CA ALA A 11 -4.46 1.97 3.63
C ALA A 11 -5.35 1.69 2.40
N PRO A 12 -5.25 2.51 1.34
CA PRO A 12 -6.02 2.28 0.12
C PRO A 12 -5.82 0.86 -0.40
N ALA A 13 -6.93 0.19 -0.74
CA ALA A 13 -6.90 -1.16 -1.26
C ALA A 13 -6.05 -1.25 -2.54
N ALA A 14 -5.42 -2.40 -2.77
CA ALA A 14 -4.73 -2.64 -4.03
C ALA A 14 -5.76 -2.84 -5.16
N VAL A 15 -5.86 -1.87 -6.08
CA VAL A 15 -6.83 -1.89 -7.20
C VAL A 15 -6.13 -2.42 -8.47
N GLY A 16 -5.68 -3.68 -8.44
CA GLY A 16 -5.00 -4.32 -9.56
C GLY A 16 -4.11 -5.50 -9.15
N PRO A 17 -3.32 -6.06 -10.07
CA PRO A 17 -2.45 -7.20 -9.80
C PRO A 17 -1.16 -6.79 -9.06
N TYR A 18 -1.31 -6.17 -7.88
CA TYR A 18 -0.21 -5.77 -6.99
C TYR A 18 -0.58 -5.95 -5.51
N SER A 19 0.42 -5.87 -4.63
CA SER A 19 0.25 -5.88 -3.17
C SER A 19 0.56 -4.50 -2.60
N GLN A 20 -0.10 -4.09 -1.52
CA GLN A 20 0.20 -2.83 -0.83
C GLN A 20 1.68 -2.76 -0.40
N ALA A 21 2.20 -3.87 0.12
CA ALA A 21 3.64 -4.07 0.29
C ALA A 21 4.00 -5.56 0.26
N MET A 22 5.30 -5.84 0.15
CA MET A 22 5.88 -7.17 0.24
C MET A 22 7.06 -7.15 1.19
N VAL A 23 7.09 -8.09 2.13
CA VAL A 23 8.24 -8.35 3.00
C VAL A 23 9.06 -9.49 2.41
N VAL A 24 10.37 -9.31 2.32
CA VAL A 24 11.32 -10.30 1.79
C VAL A 24 12.55 -10.41 2.70
N GLU A 25 13.50 -11.29 2.36
CA GLU A 25 14.73 -11.54 3.14
C GLU A 25 14.46 -11.77 4.64
N GLY A 26 13.43 -12.57 4.95
CA GLY A 26 13.11 -12.92 6.34
C GLY A 26 12.59 -11.76 7.21
N GLY A 27 12.23 -10.62 6.62
CA GLY A 27 11.77 -9.45 7.37
C GLY A 27 12.65 -8.21 7.22
N GLU A 28 13.84 -8.35 6.63
CA GLU A 28 14.83 -7.26 6.57
C GLU A 28 14.46 -6.17 5.56
N LEU A 29 13.74 -6.53 4.50
CA LEU A 29 13.35 -5.59 3.44
C LEU A 29 11.83 -5.58 3.27
N VAL A 30 11.30 -4.36 3.17
CA VAL A 30 9.89 -4.09 2.84
C VAL A 30 9.84 -3.24 1.57
N PHE A 31 9.19 -3.76 0.55
CA PHE A 31 8.92 -3.05 -0.70
C PHE A 31 7.47 -2.60 -0.70
N THR A 32 7.22 -1.28 -0.69
CA THR A 32 5.87 -0.71 -0.76
C THR A 32 5.47 -0.41 -2.19
N ALA A 33 4.17 -0.44 -2.47
CA ALA A 33 3.64 0.12 -3.72
C ALA A 33 3.82 1.65 -3.77
N GLY A 34 3.62 2.22 -4.94
CA GLY A 34 3.48 3.67 -5.09
C GLY A 34 2.18 4.13 -4.43
N ASN A 35 2.29 4.99 -3.41
CA ASN A 35 1.13 5.50 -2.69
C ASN A 35 0.70 6.85 -3.25
N ILE A 36 -0.61 7.03 -3.37
CA ILE A 36 -1.27 8.30 -3.66
C ILE A 36 -2.20 8.66 -2.51
N ALA A 37 -2.59 9.93 -2.41
CA ALA A 37 -3.39 10.47 -1.31
C ALA A 37 -4.89 10.09 -1.45
N LEU A 38 -5.18 8.80 -1.42
CA LEU A 38 -6.55 8.27 -1.32
C LEU A 38 -6.91 8.05 0.15
N ASP A 39 -8.13 8.43 0.50
CA ASP A 39 -8.73 8.04 1.78
C ASP A 39 -9.06 6.52 1.74
N PRO A 40 -8.61 5.74 2.73
CA PRO A 40 -8.74 4.28 2.71
C PRO A 40 -10.19 3.79 2.85
N VAL A 41 -11.09 4.61 3.42
CA VAL A 41 -12.50 4.26 3.65
C VAL A 41 -13.32 4.51 2.39
N THR A 42 -13.10 5.64 1.74
CA THR A 42 -13.89 6.10 0.59
C THR A 42 -13.27 5.72 -0.75
N GLY A 43 -11.96 5.42 -0.78
CA GLY A 43 -11.21 5.17 -2.01
C GLY A 43 -11.09 6.40 -2.92
N LYS A 44 -11.36 7.60 -2.40
CA LYS A 44 -11.31 8.87 -3.15
C LYS A 44 -10.06 9.66 -2.79
N MET A 45 -9.62 10.51 -3.71
CA MET A 45 -8.56 11.47 -3.43
C MET A 45 -9.00 12.40 -2.30
N VAL A 46 -8.11 12.64 -1.35
CA VAL A 46 -8.33 13.66 -0.32
C VAL A 46 -8.44 15.04 -0.96
N GLU A 47 -9.25 15.91 -0.36
CA GLU A 47 -9.40 17.29 -0.81
C GLU A 47 -8.17 18.13 -0.42
N GLY A 48 -7.87 19.16 -1.22
CA GLY A 48 -6.68 20.01 -1.08
C GLY A 48 -5.68 19.80 -2.21
N ASP A 49 -4.55 20.50 -2.14
CA ASP A 49 -3.44 20.34 -3.07
C ASP A 49 -2.13 20.07 -2.31
N VAL A 50 -1.02 20.00 -3.05
CA VAL A 50 0.32 19.71 -2.51
C VAL A 50 0.98 20.94 -1.87
N ALA A 51 0.40 22.13 -2.03
CA ALA A 51 1.08 23.41 -1.84
C ALA A 51 1.25 23.81 -0.37
#